data_AF-A0A7V4AKX2-F1
#
_entry.id   AF-A0A7V4AKX2-F1
#
_cell.length_a   1.000
_cell.length_b   1.000
_cell.length_c   1.000
_cell.angle_alpha   90.00
_cell.angle_beta   90.00
_cell.angle_gamma   90.00
#
_symmetry.space_group_name_H-M   'P 1'
#
loop_
_entity.id
_entity.type
_entity.pdbx_description
1 polymer ?
#
loop_
_entity_poly.entity_id
_entity_poly.type
_entity_poly.pdbx_seq_one_letter_code
_entity_poly.pdbx_strand_id
1 'polypeptide(L)'
;MGLLGSPKPRPWWWYLGPGFLVSVGYMDPGNWATSLEAGSRYGYRLLFVVTLSSAMAVLFQAIAARLGVATGKDLAEHMRAHYPGAWGRFLFLTAFLAMVATDLAEFMGMAVALNLLFGLPLVLAAWLTVLDVFLILYLERFG
;
A
#
# COMPACT_ATOMS: atom_id res chain seq x y z
N MET A 1 40.02 21.38 13.59
CA MET A 1 39.09 20.54 14.36
C MET A 1 37.78 21.30 14.51
N GLY A 2 36.95 21.30 13.47
CA GLY A 2 35.73 22.08 13.41
C GLY A 2 34.89 21.68 12.20
N LEU A 3 33.57 21.81 12.35
CA LEU A 3 32.53 21.73 11.32
C LEU A 3 31.93 20.35 10.98
N LEU A 4 31.42 19.62 11.97
CA LEU A 4 30.24 18.77 11.74
C LEU A 4 29.26 19.01 12.89
N GLY A 5 28.43 20.04 12.73
CA GLY A 5 27.28 20.24 13.61
C GLY A 5 26.39 19.00 13.53
N SER A 6 26.11 18.40 14.68
CA SER A 6 25.12 17.34 14.80
C SER A 6 23.83 17.80 14.12
N PRO A 7 23.23 16.97 13.24
CA PRO A 7 22.00 17.36 12.56
C PRO A 7 20.96 17.74 13.61
N LYS A 8 20.37 18.95 13.48
CA LYS A 8 19.27 19.37 14.36
C LYS A 8 18.22 18.26 14.35
N PRO A 9 17.77 17.76 15.51
CA PRO A 9 16.73 16.74 15.56
C PRO A 9 15.50 17.29 14.84
N ARG A 10 15.09 16.61 13.76
CA ARG A 10 13.85 16.96 13.08
C ARG A 10 12.69 16.53 13.98
N PRO A 11 11.59 17.29 14.00
CA PRO A 11 10.44 16.93 14.79
C PRO A 11 9.80 15.63 14.26
N TRP A 12 9.07 14.91 15.13
CA TRP A 12 8.52 13.58 14.80
C TRP A 12 7.61 13.57 13.55
N TRP A 13 6.87 14.66 13.31
CA TRP A 13 5.96 14.75 12.16
C TRP A 13 6.67 14.75 10.80
N TRP A 14 7.96 15.13 10.76
CA TRP A 14 8.78 15.08 9.56
C TRP A 14 9.00 13.64 9.04
N TYR A 15 8.76 12.64 9.88
CA TYR A 15 8.95 11.22 9.55
C TYR A 15 7.63 10.48 9.27
N LEU A 16 6.49 11.19 9.19
CA LEU A 16 5.19 10.57 8.97
C LEU A 16 4.93 10.12 7.54
N GLY A 17 5.67 10.66 6.55
CA GLY A 17 5.47 10.39 5.12
C GLY A 17 5.36 8.90 4.78
N PRO A 18 6.33 8.06 5.15
CA PRO A 18 6.27 6.62 4.90
C PRO A 18 5.05 5.94 5.53
N GLY A 19 4.63 6.38 6.73
CA GLY A 19 3.45 5.84 7.41
C GLY A 19 2.15 6.12 6.65
N PHE A 20 2.01 7.32 6.09
CA PHE A 20 0.86 7.68 5.25
C PHE A 20 0.83 6.88 3.94
N LEU A 21 1.99 6.73 3.28
CA LEU A 21 2.12 5.95 2.05
C LEU A 21 1.73 4.48 2.25
N VAL A 22 2.05 3.89 3.40
CA VAL A 22 1.62 2.51 3.71
C VAL A 22 0.13 2.47 4.05
N SER A 23 -0.37 3.45 4.80
CA SER A 23 -1.75 3.45 5.29
C SER A 23 -2.79 3.61 4.19
N VAL A 24 -2.48 4.38 3.12
CA VAL A 24 -3.41 4.54 1.99
C VAL A 24 -3.65 3.23 1.25
N GLY A 25 -2.64 2.34 1.17
CA GLY A 25 -2.81 1.01 0.57
C GLY A 25 -3.76 0.08 1.34
N TYR A 26 -4.07 0.38 2.61
CA TYR A 26 -5.10 -0.34 3.38
C TYR A 26 -6.50 0.25 3.20
N MET A 27 -6.64 1.32 2.41
CA MET A 27 -7.92 1.98 2.12
C MET A 27 -8.38 1.74 0.68
N ASP A 28 -7.85 0.68 0.05
CA ASP A 28 -8.11 0.34 -1.34
C ASP A 28 -9.56 -0.14 -1.60
N PRO A 29 -10.08 0.05 -2.82
CA PRO A 29 -11.43 -0.40 -3.18
C PRO A 29 -11.67 -1.91 -3.02
N GLY A 30 -10.60 -2.72 -3.05
CA GLY A 30 -10.68 -4.18 -2.90
C GLY A 30 -11.27 -4.61 -1.56
N ASN A 31 -10.99 -3.85 -0.49
CA ASN A 31 -11.55 -4.13 0.83
C ASN A 31 -12.93 -3.51 1.07
N TRP A 32 -13.35 -2.53 0.25
CA TRP A 32 -14.65 -1.86 0.40
C TRP A 32 -15.80 -2.80 0.05
N ALA A 33 -15.67 -3.57 -1.03
CA ALA A 33 -16.73 -4.48 -1.47
C ALA A 33 -17.09 -5.50 -0.39
N THR A 34 -16.08 -6.13 0.21
CA THR A 34 -16.28 -7.11 1.29
C THR A 34 -16.80 -6.46 2.56
N SER A 35 -16.33 -5.25 2.91
CA SER A 35 -16.81 -4.50 4.08
C SER A 35 -18.27 -4.04 3.93
N LEU A 36 -18.66 -3.59 2.74
CA LEU A 36 -20.05 -3.20 2.43
C LEU A 36 -20.98 -4.42 2.42
N GLU A 37 -20.55 -5.52 1.81
CA GLU A 37 -21.31 -6.77 1.84
C GLU A 37 -21.47 -7.28 3.28
N ALA A 38 -20.39 -7.31 4.04
CA ALA A 38 -20.39 -7.70 5.45
C ALA A 38 -21.33 -6.81 6.29
N GLY A 39 -21.29 -5.49 6.08
CA GLY A 39 -22.18 -4.54 6.76
C GLY A 39 -23.65 -4.74 6.40
N SER A 40 -23.96 -4.98 5.12
CA SER A 40 -25.34 -5.23 4.68
C SER A 40 -25.94 -6.53 5.21
N ARG A 41 -25.12 -7.59 5.36
CA ARG A 41 -25.58 -8.90 5.83
C ARG A 41 -25.54 -9.04 7.36
N TYR A 42 -24.52 -8.51 8.03
CA TYR A 42 -24.24 -8.74 9.45
C TYR A 42 -24.36 -7.49 10.32
N GLY A 43 -24.66 -6.33 9.74
CA GLY A 43 -24.70 -5.04 10.44
C GLY A 43 -23.36 -4.75 11.12
N TYR A 44 -23.41 -4.29 12.37
CA TYR A 44 -22.23 -3.89 13.13
C TYR A 44 -21.46 -5.03 13.80
N ARG A 45 -21.90 -6.29 13.65
CA ARG A 45 -21.33 -7.44 14.38
C ARG A 45 -19.87 -7.72 14.02
N LEU A 46 -19.43 -7.33 12.83
CA LEU A 46 -18.08 -7.57 12.32
C LEU A 46 -17.11 -6.41 12.59
N LEU A 47 -17.56 -5.30 13.20
CA LEU A 47 -16.68 -4.16 13.49
C LEU A 47 -15.48 -4.54 14.37
N PHE A 48 -15.67 -5.45 15.35
CA PHE A 48 -14.56 -5.90 16.19
C PHE A 48 -13.48 -6.64 15.38
N VAL A 49 -13.87 -7.37 14.33
CA VAL A 49 -12.95 -8.09 13.45
C VAL A 49 -12.11 -7.10 12.65
N VAL A 50 -12.73 -6.03 12.15
CA VAL A 50 -12.02 -4.94 11.46
C VAL A 50 -11.01 -4.29 12.40
N THR A 51 -11.41 -3.93 13.62
CA THR A 51 -10.50 -3.35 14.61
C THR A 51 -9.32 -4.26 14.94
N LEU A 52 -9.57 -5.57 15.12
CA LEU A 52 -8.51 -6.54 15.38
C LEU A 52 -7.56 -6.67 14.18
N SER A 53 -8.11 -6.70 12.96
CA SER A 53 -7.32 -6.74 11.73
C SER A 53 -6.43 -5.51 11.59
N SER A 54 -6.95 -4.30 11.86
CA SER A 54 -6.17 -3.07 11.85
C SER A 54 -5.05 -3.10 12.91
N ALA A 55 -5.32 -3.61 14.11
CA ALA A 55 -4.29 -3.76 15.14
C ALA A 55 -3.15 -4.70 14.70
N MET A 56 -3.49 -5.81 14.03
CA MET A 56 -2.50 -6.73 13.45
C MET A 56 -1.70 -6.08 12.32
N ALA A 57 -2.34 -5.29 11.46
CA ALA A 57 -1.66 -4.55 10.41
C ALA A 57 -0.64 -3.57 10.99
N VAL A 58 -1.02 -2.80 12.02
CA VAL A 58 -0.10 -1.88 12.72
C VAL A 58 1.09 -2.64 13.32
N LEU A 59 0.86 -3.80 13.94
CA LEU A 59 1.91 -4.63 14.50
C LEU A 59 2.92 -5.07 13.42
N PHE A 60 2.45 -5.61 12.31
CA PHE A 60 3.34 -6.08 11.23
C PHE A 60 4.09 -4.93 10.56
N GLN A 61 3.41 -3.80 10.31
CA GLN A 61 4.06 -2.62 9.73
C GLN A 61 5.10 -2.01 10.68
N ALA A 62 4.84 -2.01 11.98
CA ALA A 62 5.82 -1.56 12.98
C ALA A 62 7.08 -2.46 12.98
N ILE A 63 6.92 -3.78 12.83
CA ILE A 63 8.05 -4.71 12.74
C ILE A 63 8.84 -4.48 11.44
N ALA A 64 8.15 -4.34 10.30
CA ALA A 64 8.78 -4.07 9.02
C ALA A 64 9.56 -2.74 9.02
N ALA A 65 8.96 -1.68 9.57
CA ALA A 65 9.62 -0.39 9.75
C ALA A 65 10.86 -0.49 10.66
N ARG A 66 10.76 -1.22 11.79
CA ARG A 66 11.89 -1.45 12.69
C ARG A 66 13.01 -2.23 12.02
N LEU A 67 12.69 -3.23 11.20
CA LEU A 67 13.68 -3.95 10.41
C LEU A 67 14.43 -3.01 9.46
N GLY A 68 13.70 -2.22 8.68
CA GLY A 68 14.29 -1.26 7.74
C GLY A 68 15.18 -0.21 8.43
N VAL A 69 14.71 0.35 9.54
CA VAL A 69 15.48 1.34 10.33
C VAL A 69 16.73 0.73 10.96
N ALA A 70 16.64 -0.50 11.48
CA ALA A 70 17.76 -1.14 12.18
C ALA A 70 18.87 -1.67 11.24
N THR A 71 18.51 -2.07 10.03
CA THR A 71 19.41 -2.76 9.10
C THR A 71 19.79 -1.94 7.87
N GLY A 72 19.01 -0.89 7.55
CA GLY A 72 19.17 -0.10 6.33
C GLY A 72 18.78 -0.85 5.06
N LYS A 73 18.09 -2.00 5.17
CA LYS A 73 17.70 -2.87 4.07
C LYS A 73 16.22 -3.19 4.12
N ASP A 74 15.61 -3.41 2.96
CA ASP A 74 14.20 -3.81 2.90
C ASP A 74 14.00 -5.30 3.22
N LEU A 75 12.74 -5.71 3.40
CA LEU A 75 12.42 -7.11 3.71
C LEU A 75 12.79 -8.05 2.55
N ALA A 76 12.63 -7.62 1.30
CA ALA A 76 12.92 -8.43 0.12
C ALA A 76 14.43 -8.71 0.00
N GLU A 77 15.29 -7.76 0.31
CA GLU A 77 16.74 -7.92 0.38
C GLU A 77 17.14 -8.96 1.44
N HIS A 78 16.50 -8.93 2.61
CA HIS A 78 16.72 -9.94 3.65
C HIS A 78 16.24 -11.33 3.22
N MET A 79 15.05 -11.42 2.59
CA MET A 79 14.54 -12.68 2.08
C MET A 79 15.46 -13.26 1.00
N ARG A 80 15.96 -12.42 0.08
CA ARG A 80 16.89 -12.86 -0.96
C ARG A 80 18.23 -13.35 -0.38
N ALA A 81 18.72 -12.71 0.68
CA ALA A 81 19.94 -13.13 1.35
C ALA A 81 19.78 -14.46 2.13
N HIS A 82 18.61 -14.71 2.73
CA HIS A 82 18.36 -15.92 3.54
C HIS A 82 17.80 -17.10 2.75
N TYR A 83 17.12 -16.86 1.63
CA TYR A 83 16.46 -17.89 0.81
C TYR A 83 17.01 -17.92 -0.63
N PRO A 84 18.24 -18.42 -0.85
CA PRO A 84 18.80 -18.51 -2.20
C PRO A 84 18.09 -19.56 -3.06
N GLY A 85 18.11 -19.36 -4.38
CA GLY A 85 17.69 -20.37 -5.36
C GLY A 85 16.19 -20.35 -5.71
N ALA A 86 15.55 -21.52 -5.69
CA ALA A 86 14.15 -21.68 -6.10
C ALA A 86 13.17 -21.01 -5.12
N TRP A 87 13.43 -21.11 -3.81
CA TRP A 87 12.56 -20.54 -2.76
C TRP A 87 12.50 -19.01 -2.79
N GLY A 88 13.64 -18.32 -2.97
CA GLY A 88 13.64 -16.87 -3.14
C GLY A 88 12.87 -16.41 -4.38
N ARG A 89 12.96 -17.14 -5.49
CA ARG A 89 12.18 -16.86 -6.71
C ARG A 89 10.68 -17.09 -6.50
N PHE A 90 10.31 -18.14 -5.77
CA PHE A 90 8.92 -18.40 -5.41
C PHE A 90 8.33 -17.26 -4.57
N LEU A 91 9.04 -16.85 -3.51
CA LEU A 91 8.62 -15.73 -2.66
C LEU A 91 8.48 -14.43 -3.45
N PHE A 92 9.44 -14.12 -4.32
CA PHE A 92 9.34 -12.99 -5.23
C PHE A 92 8.10 -13.06 -6.12
N LEU A 93 7.82 -14.22 -6.72
CA LEU A 93 6.64 -14.41 -7.56
C LEU A 93 5.34 -14.18 -6.77
N THR A 94 5.25 -14.66 -5.53
CA THR A 94 4.07 -14.41 -4.70
C THR A 94 3.86 -12.93 -4.38
N ALA A 95 4.93 -12.20 -4.08
CA ALA A 95 4.86 -10.76 -3.84
C ALA A 95 4.48 -9.99 -5.10
N PHE A 96 5.03 -10.38 -6.25
CA PHE A 96 4.68 -9.81 -7.55
C PHE A 96 3.21 -10.03 -7.89
N LEU A 97 2.70 -11.26 -7.72
CA LEU A 97 1.29 -11.56 -7.97
C LEU A 97 0.36 -10.80 -7.00
N ALA A 98 0.76 -10.63 -5.74
CA ALA A 98 0.01 -9.82 -4.79
C ALA A 98 -0.07 -8.35 -5.23
N MET A 99 1.05 -7.78 -5.69
CA MET A 99 1.08 -6.40 -6.21
C MET A 99 0.17 -6.22 -7.42
N VAL A 100 0.21 -7.17 -8.37
CA VAL A 100 -0.70 -7.15 -9.54
C VAL A 100 -2.17 -7.28 -9.12
N ALA A 101 -2.47 -8.10 -8.11
CA ALA A 101 -3.84 -8.24 -7.62
C ALA A 101 -4.36 -6.96 -6.96
N THR A 102 -3.53 -6.26 -6.18
CA THR A 102 -3.89 -4.96 -5.58
C THR A 102 -4.13 -3.90 -6.66
N ASP A 103 -3.23 -3.79 -7.65
CA ASP A 103 -3.38 -2.86 -8.77
C ASP A 103 -4.66 -3.11 -9.57
N LEU A 104 -5.00 -4.39 -9.82
CA LEU A 104 -6.25 -4.74 -10.48
C LEU A 104 -7.49 -4.30 -9.69
N ALA A 105 -7.46 -4.37 -8.35
CA ALA A 105 -8.56 -3.92 -7.50
C ALA A 105 -8.71 -2.40 -7.54
N GLU A 106 -7.61 -1.65 -7.51
CA GLU A 106 -7.61 -0.18 -7.64
C GLU A 106 -8.10 0.25 -9.03
N PHE A 107 -7.62 -0.40 -10.08
CA PHE A 107 -8.05 -0.17 -11.47
C PHE A 107 -9.57 -0.36 -11.62
N MET A 108 -10.12 -1.48 -11.13
CA MET A 108 -11.56 -1.72 -11.20
C MET A 108 -12.35 -0.72 -10.37
N GLY A 109 -11.87 -0.39 -9.17
CA GLY A 109 -12.49 0.60 -8.29
C GLY A 109 -12.57 1.98 -8.95
N MET A 110 -11.49 2.43 -9.58
CA MET A 110 -11.45 3.71 -10.28
C MET A 110 -12.36 3.72 -11.51
N ALA A 111 -12.37 2.64 -12.30
CA ALA A 111 -13.26 2.54 -13.46
C ALA A 111 -14.75 2.59 -13.07
N VAL A 112 -15.13 1.89 -12.00
CA VAL A 112 -16.50 1.94 -11.45
C VAL A 112 -16.81 3.32 -10.88
N ALA A 113 -15.87 3.95 -10.15
CA ALA A 113 -16.06 5.29 -9.61
C ALA A 113 -16.31 6.33 -10.72
N LEU A 114 -15.55 6.28 -11.81
CA LEU A 114 -15.74 7.15 -12.98
C LEU A 114 -17.08 6.90 -13.68
N ASN A 115 -17.51 5.63 -13.78
CA ASN A 115 -18.82 5.28 -14.32
C ASN A 115 -19.96 5.87 -13.46
N LEU A 116 -19.87 5.77 -12.13
CA LEU A 116 -20.89 6.28 -11.21
C LEU A 116 -20.91 7.81 -11.14
N LEU A 117 -19.75 8.46 -11.18
CA LEU A 117 -19.65 9.91 -11.01
C LEU A 117 -20.02 10.69 -12.28
N PHE A 118 -19.61 10.18 -13.45
CA PHE A 118 -19.74 10.89 -14.73
C PHE A 118 -20.66 10.18 -15.73
N GLY A 119 -21.19 9.00 -15.41
CA GLY A 119 -22.02 8.20 -16.31
C GLY A 119 -21.28 7.63 -17.51
N LEU A 120 -19.94 7.61 -17.50
CA LEU A 120 -19.13 7.14 -18.62
C LEU A 120 -19.24 5.62 -18.78
N PRO A 121 -19.29 5.07 -20.02
CA PRO A 121 -19.22 3.64 -20.24
C PRO A 121 -17.97 3.03 -19.57
N LEU A 122 -18.11 1.86 -18.93
CA LEU A 122 -17.01 1.21 -18.20
C LEU A 122 -15.73 1.05 -19.02
N VAL A 123 -15.85 0.72 -20.31
CA VAL A 123 -14.69 0.59 -21.21
C VAL A 123 -13.96 1.91 -21.35
N LEU A 124 -14.68 3.02 -21.51
CA LEU A 124 -14.07 4.35 -21.61
C LEU A 124 -13.45 4.78 -20.28
N ALA A 125 -14.14 4.53 -19.16
CA ALA A 125 -13.61 4.78 -17.83
C ALA A 125 -12.31 4.00 -17.56
N ALA A 126 -12.26 2.73 -17.95
CA ALA A 126 -11.07 1.87 -17.85
C ALA A 126 -9.91 2.30 -18.77
N TRP A 127 -10.18 2.97 -19.89
CA TRP A 127 -9.10 3.56 -20.68
C TRP A 127 -8.59 4.87 -20.07
N LEU A 128 -9.46 5.64 -19.42
CA LEU A 128 -9.08 6.86 -18.72
C LEU A 128 -8.20 6.60 -17.50
N THR A 129 -8.38 5.47 -16.83
CA THR A 129 -7.55 5.11 -15.66
C THR A 129 -6.08 4.99 -16.04
N VAL A 130 -5.74 4.52 -17.25
CA VAL A 130 -4.34 4.45 -17.76
C VAL A 130 -3.61 5.80 -17.72
N LEU A 131 -4.34 6.92 -17.64
CA LEU A 131 -3.74 8.23 -17.49
C LEU A 131 -3.03 8.44 -16.15
N ASP A 132 -3.30 7.61 -15.15
CA ASP A 132 -2.62 7.59 -13.85
C ASP A 132 -1.11 7.35 -13.96
N VAL A 133 -0.65 6.58 -14.95
CA VAL A 133 0.78 6.39 -15.23
C VAL A 133 1.45 7.72 -15.55
N PHE A 134 0.82 8.57 -16.36
CA PHE A 134 1.34 9.91 -16.65
C PHE A 134 1.33 10.81 -15.42
N LEU A 135 0.31 10.65 -14.55
CA LEU A 135 0.26 11.35 -13.28
C LEU A 135 1.42 10.93 -12.36
N ILE A 136 1.70 9.63 -12.23
CA ILE A 136 2.83 9.11 -11.45
C ILE A 136 4.15 9.63 -12.01
N LEU A 137 4.36 9.57 -13.33
CA LEU A 137 5.56 10.11 -13.98
C LEU A 137 5.74 11.62 -13.73
N TYR A 138 4.63 12.37 -13.67
CA TYR A 138 4.68 13.78 -13.32
C TYR A 138 5.02 14.00 -11.84
N LEU A 139 4.46 13.18 -10.94
CA LEU A 139 4.70 13.24 -9.50
C LEU A 139 6.13 12.85 -9.12
N GLU A 140 6.75 11.92 -9.86
CA GLU A 140 8.16 11.51 -9.67
C GLU A 140 9.13 12.70 -9.76
N ARG A 141 8.77 13.77 -10.49
CA ARG A 141 9.55 15.01 -10.54
C ARG A 141 9.69 15.71 -9.17
N PHE A 142 8.76 15.47 -8.25
CA PHE A 142 8.72 16.15 -6.95
C PHE A 142 9.47 15.41 -5.83
N GLY A 143 9.98 14.20 -6.09
CA GLY A 143 10.85 13.44 -5.18
C GLY A 143 10.15 12.31 -4.45
#